data_AF-A0A1B6JMR8-F1
#
_entry.id   AF-A0A1B6JMR8-F1
#
_cell.length_a   1.000
_cell.length_b   1.000
_cell.length_c   1.000
_cell.angle_alpha   90.00
_cell.angle_beta   90.00
_cell.angle_gamma   90.00
#
_symmetry.space_group_name_H-M   'P 1'
#
loop_
_entity.id
_entity.type
_entity.pdbx_description
1 polymer ?
#
loop_
_entity_poly.entity_id
_entity_poly.type
_entity_poly.pdbx_seq_one_letter_code
_entity_poly.pdbx_strand_id
1 'polypeptide(L)'
;MISIATGCVLQKTNNILVNKVIIGSLVFCQNFAGSCIALSETVPKPAIHSKWHEPLGHDSDILIYNPLIKQKSKLLLQVENTIKWYSCGPTVYDSAHIGHASCYVKLDIIRRILTSVFNLDVFYLMGITDIDDKIILRSNEAKEDFHSLAERYKVEFFNDLEKLNVLPPT
;
A
#
# COMPACT_ATOMS: atom_id res chain seq x y z
N MET A 1 4.58 -14.45 -19.19
CA MET A 1 5.03 -14.81 -17.82
C MET A 1 5.34 -13.52 -17.08
N ILE A 2 4.36 -12.93 -16.39
CA ILE A 2 4.51 -11.62 -15.75
C ILE A 2 4.89 -11.87 -14.28
N SER A 3 6.15 -11.61 -13.92
CA SER A 3 6.62 -11.70 -12.54
C SER A 3 6.44 -10.33 -11.89
N ILE A 4 5.35 -10.17 -11.14
CA ILE A 4 5.05 -8.95 -10.40
C ILE A 4 5.69 -9.10 -9.03
N ALA A 5 6.81 -8.41 -8.80
CA ALA A 5 7.42 -8.30 -7.47
C ALA A 5 6.62 -7.28 -6.64
N THR A 6 5.47 -7.70 -6.13
CA THR A 6 4.69 -6.90 -5.18
C THR A 6 4.92 -7.41 -3.77
N GLY A 7 5.54 -6.56 -2.96
CA GLY A 7 5.45 -6.57 -1.50
C GLY A 7 4.06 -7.02 -1.06
N CYS A 8 3.95 -8.04 -0.22
CA CYS A 8 2.72 -8.37 0.47
C CYS A 8 3.14 -8.72 1.89
N VAL A 9 2.88 -7.81 2.82
CA VAL A 9 3.13 -8.01 4.26
C VAL A 9 1.78 -7.98 4.94
N LEU A 10 1.32 -9.14 5.41
CA LEU A 10 0.13 -9.23 6.26
C LEU A 10 0.55 -8.88 7.70
N GLN A 11 0.06 -7.75 8.22
CA GLN A 11 0.13 -7.46 9.65
C GLN A 11 -1.22 -7.76 10.30
N LYS A 12 -1.19 -8.56 11.37
CA LYS A 12 -2.34 -8.92 12.19
C LYS A 12 -2.66 -7.75 13.14
N THR A 13 -3.74 -7.03 12.91
CA THR A 13 -4.32 -6.11 13.89
C THR A 13 -5.78 -6.49 14.15
N ASN A 14 -6.06 -6.90 15.40
CA ASN A 14 -7.37 -7.02 16.05
C ASN A 14 -8.55 -7.51 15.18
N ASN A 15 -8.71 -8.84 15.09
CA ASN A 15 -9.93 -9.57 14.70
C ASN A 15 -10.63 -9.22 13.37
N ILE A 16 -9.94 -8.57 12.43
CA ILE A 16 -10.43 -8.41 11.06
C ILE A 16 -9.36 -8.91 10.09
N LEU A 17 -9.61 -10.04 9.44
CA LEU A 17 -8.78 -10.54 8.34
C LEU A 17 -9.07 -9.69 7.10
N VAL A 18 -8.24 -8.68 6.88
CA VAL A 18 -8.19 -7.94 5.61
C VAL A 18 -7.11 -8.59 4.76
N ASN A 19 -7.46 -9.08 3.57
CA ASN A 19 -6.46 -9.40 2.53
C ASN A 19 -5.77 -8.09 2.13
N LYS A 20 -4.67 -7.77 2.82
CA LYS A 20 -3.89 -6.55 2.62
C LYS A 20 -2.67 -6.91 1.78
N VAL A 21 -2.79 -6.77 0.47
CA VAL A 21 -1.62 -6.62 -0.40
C VAL A 21 -0.96 -5.31 0.03
N ILE A 22 0.30 -5.30 0.46
CA ILE A 22 1.03 -4.07 0.88
C ILE A 22 2.21 -3.87 -0.04
N ILE A 23 2.00 -3.04 -1.05
CA ILE A 23 3.07 -2.61 -1.96
C ILE A 23 3.65 -1.32 -1.40
N GLY A 24 4.83 -1.40 -0.81
CA GLY A 24 5.58 -0.24 -0.32
C GLY A 24 6.03 -0.40 1.13
N SER A 25 7.34 -0.43 1.35
CA SER A 25 7.95 -0.35 2.66
C SER A 25 7.85 1.08 3.18
N LEU A 26 7.02 1.32 4.21
CA LEU A 26 7.19 2.41 5.16
C LEU A 26 6.55 2.00 6.48
N VAL A 27 7.41 1.75 7.47
CA VAL A 27 7.05 1.52 8.86
C VAL A 27 7.04 2.90 9.51
N PHE A 28 5.86 3.45 9.80
CA PHE A 28 5.71 4.55 10.75
C PHE A 28 5.04 4.01 12.00
N CYS A 29 5.71 4.15 13.14
CA CYS A 29 5.21 3.82 14.47
C CYS A 29 5.06 5.14 15.20
N GLN A 30 3.82 5.56 15.51
CA GLN A 30 3.56 6.61 16.48
C GLN A 30 2.42 6.16 17.38
N ASN A 31 2.72 6.06 18.68
CA ASN A 31 1.74 6.21 19.75
C ASN A 31 2.30 7.31 20.66
N PHE A 32 1.55 8.40 20.79
CA PHE A 32 1.79 9.46 21.76
C PHE A 32 0.88 9.22 22.97
N ALA A 33 1.47 9.02 24.15
CA ALA A 33 0.92 9.49 25.43
C ALA A 33 1.96 9.29 26.55
N GLY A 34 2.41 10.39 27.17
CA GLY A 34 2.82 10.41 28.58
C GLY A 34 4.32 10.36 28.91
N SER A 35 4.82 11.50 29.40
CA SER A 35 5.99 11.72 30.29
C SER A 35 7.36 11.14 29.91
N CYS A 36 8.31 12.04 29.68
CA CYS A 36 9.73 11.76 29.52
C CYS A 36 10.36 11.16 30.78
N ILE A 37 10.83 9.92 30.69
CA ILE A 37 11.91 9.39 31.52
C ILE A 37 12.92 8.78 30.55
N ALA A 38 14.15 9.30 30.56
CA ALA A 38 15.25 8.77 29.77
C ALA A 38 15.66 7.40 30.34
N LEU A 39 15.23 6.32 29.70
CA LEU A 39 15.78 4.98 29.88
C LEU A 39 16.53 4.60 28.60
N SER A 40 17.85 4.72 28.70
CA SER A 40 18.81 4.22 27.72
C SER A 40 18.92 2.70 27.84
N GLU A 41 17.93 1.97 27.34
CA GLU A 41 18.08 0.55 27.04
C GLU A 41 17.40 0.27 25.71
N THR A 42 18.19 -0.07 24.70
CA THR A 42 17.70 -0.57 23.42
C THR A 42 16.98 -1.88 23.68
N VAL A 43 15.66 -1.84 23.87
CA VAL A 43 14.85 -3.06 23.87
C VAL A 43 15.08 -3.75 22.53
N PRO A 44 15.73 -4.93 22.47
CA PRO A 44 15.88 -5.64 21.22
C PRO A 44 14.48 -5.97 20.72
N LYS A 45 14.10 -5.37 19.58
CA LYS A 45 12.85 -5.68 18.89
C LYS A 45 12.78 -7.20 18.75
N PRO A 46 11.82 -7.91 19.38
CA PRO A 46 11.79 -9.35 19.29
C PRO A 46 11.66 -9.71 17.82
N ALA A 47 12.63 -10.47 17.31
CA ALA A 47 12.62 -11.00 15.96
C ALA A 47 11.53 -12.08 15.89
N ILE A 48 10.28 -11.65 15.82
CA ILE A 48 9.16 -12.53 15.50
C ILE A 48 9.27 -12.81 14.00
N HIS A 49 10.19 -13.70 13.63
CA HIS A 49 10.07 -14.40 12.36
C HIS A 49 8.98 -15.45 12.54
N SER A 50 7.72 -14.99 12.66
CA SER A 50 6.58 -15.89 12.63
C SER A 50 6.64 -16.64 11.30
N LYS A 51 6.71 -17.97 11.38
CA LYS A 51 6.61 -18.85 10.23
C LYS A 51 5.40 -18.43 9.39
N TRP A 52 5.58 -18.24 8.08
CA TRP A 52 4.46 -17.94 7.20
C TRP A 52 3.50 -19.13 7.18
N HIS A 53 2.21 -18.83 7.32
CA HIS A 53 1.13 -19.80 7.22
C HIS A 53 0.28 -19.44 6.01
N GLU A 54 -0.04 -20.43 5.19
CA GLU A 54 -0.93 -20.24 4.06
C GLU A 54 -2.33 -19.85 4.57
N PRO A 55 -2.94 -18.78 4.04
CA PRO A 55 -4.28 -18.39 4.44
C PRO A 55 -5.32 -19.40 3.95
N LEU A 56 -6.48 -19.43 4.60
CA LEU A 56 -7.63 -20.19 4.10
C LEU A 56 -8.36 -19.38 3.02
N GLY A 57 -8.87 -20.04 1.98
CA GLY A 57 -9.64 -19.40 0.93
C GLY A 57 -9.90 -20.30 -0.28
N HIS A 58 -10.59 -19.74 -1.27
CA HIS A 58 -10.85 -20.37 -2.56
C HIS A 58 -9.64 -20.20 -3.47
N ASP A 59 -9.21 -21.28 -4.14
CA ASP A 59 -8.12 -21.23 -5.11
C ASP A 59 -8.57 -20.49 -6.37
N SER A 60 -7.81 -19.48 -6.78
CA SER A 60 -8.10 -18.71 -8.00
C SER A 60 -7.31 -19.18 -9.22
N ASP A 61 -6.51 -20.26 -9.10
CA ASP A 61 -5.56 -20.76 -10.11
C ASP A 61 -4.50 -19.74 -10.57
N ILE A 62 -4.35 -18.62 -9.83
CA ILE A 62 -3.35 -17.58 -10.09
C ILE A 62 -2.19 -17.76 -9.12
N LEU A 63 -0.96 -17.68 -9.66
CA LEU A 63 0.25 -17.69 -8.87
C LEU A 63 0.84 -16.28 -8.76
N ILE A 64 1.06 -15.81 -7.53
CA ILE A 64 1.68 -14.51 -7.23
C ILE A 64 3.02 -14.73 -6.52
N TYR A 65 3.99 -13.87 -6.81
CA TYR A 65 5.24 -13.88 -6.05
C TYR A 65 5.03 -13.31 -4.65
N ASN A 66 5.28 -14.12 -3.63
CA ASN A 66 5.18 -13.71 -2.23
C ASN A 66 6.59 -13.35 -1.71
N PRO A 67 6.86 -12.07 -1.40
CA PRO A 67 8.18 -11.61 -0.99
C PRO A 67 8.55 -12.03 0.43
N LEU A 68 7.60 -12.41 1.28
CA LEU A 68 7.88 -12.90 2.63
C LEU A 68 8.58 -14.26 2.60
N ILE A 69 8.15 -15.13 1.68
CA ILE A 69 8.71 -16.49 1.48
C ILE A 69 9.61 -16.58 0.24
N LYS A 70 9.73 -15.48 -0.53
CA LYS A 70 10.53 -15.35 -1.77
C LYS A 70 10.23 -16.41 -2.83
N GLN A 71 9.01 -16.92 -2.88
CA GLN A 71 8.55 -17.93 -3.83
C GLN A 71 7.16 -17.57 -4.37
N LYS A 72 6.75 -18.22 -5.46
CA LYS A 72 5.37 -18.12 -5.95
C LYS A 72 4.43 -18.90 -5.01
N SER A 73 3.29 -18.31 -4.68
CA SER A 73 2.21 -18.94 -3.93
C SER A 73 0.88 -18.74 -4.66
N LYS A 74 -0.11 -19.57 -4.36
CA LYS A 74 -1.46 -19.41 -4.88
C LYS A 74 -2.09 -18.13 -4.34
N LEU A 75 -2.88 -17.45 -5.18
CA LEU A 75 -3.77 -16.40 -4.74
C LEU A 75 -5.04 -17.05 -4.21
N LEU A 76 -5.22 -17.00 -2.90
CA LEU A 76 -6.41 -17.54 -2.24
C LEU A 76 -7.40 -16.41 -1.96
N LEU A 77 -8.62 -16.57 -2.44
CA LEU A 77 -9.70 -15.60 -2.31
C LEU A 77 -10.48 -15.87 -1.03
N GLN A 78 -10.73 -14.82 -0.24
CA GLN A 78 -11.56 -14.94 0.96
C GLN A 78 -13.05 -15.07 0.61
N VAL A 79 -13.47 -14.46 -0.49
CA VAL A 79 -14.82 -14.54 -1.05
C VAL A 79 -14.66 -14.96 -2.51
N GLU A 80 -15.50 -15.88 -2.97
CA GLU A 80 -15.45 -16.39 -4.34
C GLU A 80 -15.50 -15.24 -5.36
N ASN A 81 -14.65 -15.31 -6.37
CA ASN A 81 -14.50 -14.33 -7.45
C ASN A 81 -14.19 -12.89 -7.01
N THR A 82 -13.88 -12.63 -5.74
CA THR A 82 -13.62 -11.27 -5.22
C THR A 82 -12.24 -11.15 -4.60
N ILE A 83 -11.46 -10.18 -5.09
CA ILE A 83 -10.16 -9.78 -4.54
C ILE A 83 -10.33 -8.47 -3.77
N LYS A 84 -9.82 -8.45 -2.54
CA LYS A 84 -9.54 -7.22 -1.80
C LYS A 84 -8.06 -6.90 -1.93
N TRP A 85 -7.74 -5.69 -2.39
CA TRP A 85 -6.39 -5.25 -2.70
C TRP A 85 -6.15 -3.87 -2.06
N TYR A 86 -5.04 -3.73 -1.33
CA TYR A 86 -4.51 -2.44 -0.90
C TYR A 86 -3.20 -2.04 -1.63
N SER A 87 -2.96 -0.75 -1.81
CA SER A 87 -1.63 -0.23 -2.17
C SER A 87 -1.31 1.02 -1.34
N CYS A 88 -0.02 1.27 -1.13
CA CYS A 88 0.43 2.55 -0.60
C CYS A 88 0.39 3.59 -1.73
N GLY A 89 -0.29 4.70 -1.51
CA GLY A 89 -0.23 5.88 -2.36
C GLY A 89 0.93 6.80 -2.00
N PRO A 90 0.99 8.01 -2.58
CA PRO A 90 2.09 8.95 -2.37
C PRO A 90 1.96 9.69 -1.03
N THR A 91 3.10 10.20 -0.56
CA THR A 91 3.14 11.33 0.38
C THR A 91 2.99 12.61 -0.43
N VAL A 92 1.93 13.38 -0.19
CA VAL A 92 1.52 14.52 -1.03
C VAL A 92 2.22 15.83 -0.66
N TYR A 93 3.55 15.84 -0.74
CA TYR A 93 4.37 17.04 -0.47
C TYR A 93 4.91 17.72 -1.74
N ASP A 94 4.88 17.02 -2.88
CA ASP A 94 5.37 17.52 -4.17
C ASP A 94 4.67 16.81 -5.35
N SER A 95 4.89 17.31 -6.57
CA SER A 95 4.37 16.75 -7.82
C SER A 95 4.83 15.31 -8.05
N ALA A 96 3.96 14.49 -8.62
CA ALA A 96 4.28 13.09 -8.89
C ALA A 96 5.28 12.95 -10.05
N HIS A 97 6.43 12.33 -9.79
CA HIS A 97 7.42 12.04 -10.84
C HIS A 97 7.12 10.72 -11.57
N ILE A 98 7.86 10.46 -12.65
CA ILE A 98 7.69 9.27 -13.52
C ILE A 98 7.77 7.92 -12.76
N GLY A 99 8.46 7.89 -11.61
CA GLY A 99 8.54 6.70 -10.76
C GLY A 99 7.19 6.36 -10.12
N HIS A 100 6.47 7.37 -9.64
CA HIS A 100 5.09 7.20 -9.17
C HIS A 100 4.18 6.75 -10.32
N ALA A 101 4.22 7.45 -11.45
CA ALA A 101 3.41 7.11 -12.62
C ALA A 101 3.62 5.65 -13.07
N SER A 102 4.89 5.21 -13.20
CA SER A 102 5.22 3.84 -13.59
C SER A 102 4.70 2.80 -12.59
N CYS A 103 4.69 3.12 -11.29
CA CYS A 103 4.13 2.23 -10.27
C CYS A 103 2.63 2.05 -10.49
N TYR A 104 1.85 3.14 -10.46
CA TYR A 104 0.39 3.06 -10.51
C TYR A 104 -0.15 2.53 -11.85
N VAL A 105 0.51 2.84 -12.97
CA VAL A 105 0.17 2.25 -14.27
C VAL A 105 0.36 0.72 -14.27
N LYS A 106 1.42 0.20 -13.65
CA LYS A 106 1.61 -1.26 -13.53
C LYS A 106 0.52 -1.88 -12.67
N LEU A 107 0.16 -1.25 -11.54
CA LEU A 107 -0.92 -1.74 -10.68
C LEU A 107 -2.27 -1.75 -11.44
N ASP A 108 -2.54 -0.71 -12.22
CA ASP A 108 -3.74 -0.63 -13.04
C ASP A 108 -3.80 -1.73 -14.12
N ILE A 109 -2.68 -1.99 -14.82
CA ILE A 109 -2.59 -3.10 -15.79
C ILE A 109 -2.90 -4.44 -15.11
N ILE A 110 -2.35 -4.67 -13.91
CA ILE A 110 -2.61 -5.89 -13.15
C ILE A 110 -4.08 -5.99 -12.77
N ARG A 111 -4.67 -4.91 -12.27
CA ARG A 111 -6.10 -4.83 -11.95
C ARG A 111 -6.95 -5.18 -13.17
N ARG A 112 -6.64 -4.58 -14.32
CA ARG A 112 -7.34 -4.84 -15.58
C ARG A 112 -7.23 -6.31 -15.98
N ILE A 113 -6.05 -6.91 -15.93
CA ILE A 113 -5.86 -8.34 -16.21
C ILE A 113 -6.72 -9.21 -15.27
N LEU A 114 -6.72 -8.93 -13.97
CA LEU A 114 -7.54 -9.68 -13.00
C LEU A 114 -9.04 -9.56 -13.31
N THR A 115 -9.50 -8.36 -13.66
CA THR A 115 -10.92 -8.13 -13.98
C THR A 115 -11.34 -8.68 -15.34
N SER A 116 -10.52 -8.56 -16.39
CA SER A 116 -10.94 -8.84 -17.77
C SER A 116 -10.56 -10.24 -18.26
N VAL A 117 -9.45 -10.80 -17.76
CA VAL A 117 -8.96 -12.13 -18.17
C VAL A 117 -9.42 -13.19 -17.19
N PHE A 118 -9.38 -12.89 -15.89
CA PHE A 118 -9.74 -13.84 -14.84
C PHE A 118 -11.16 -13.63 -14.29
N ASN A 119 -11.90 -12.64 -14.80
CA ASN A 119 -13.28 -12.32 -14.38
C ASN A 119 -13.43 -12.17 -12.85
N LEU A 120 -12.42 -11.61 -12.18
CA LEU A 120 -12.44 -11.35 -10.74
C LEU A 120 -12.94 -9.93 -10.47
N ASP A 121 -13.82 -9.78 -9.50
CA ASP A 121 -14.16 -8.48 -8.94
C ASP A 121 -13.02 -7.99 -8.04
N VAL A 122 -12.54 -6.77 -8.28
CA VAL A 122 -11.39 -6.21 -7.57
C VAL A 122 -11.80 -4.97 -6.80
N PHE A 123 -11.85 -5.12 -5.48
CA PHE A 123 -12.01 -4.03 -4.52
C PHE A 123 -10.64 -3.49 -4.14
N TYR A 124 -10.32 -2.27 -4.60
CA TYR A 124 -8.98 -1.70 -4.57
C TYR A 124 -8.92 -0.42 -3.73
N LEU A 125 -8.21 -0.48 -2.61
CA LEU A 125 -7.95 0.64 -1.72
C LEU A 125 -6.54 1.20 -1.93
N MET A 126 -6.42 2.53 -1.94
CA MET A 126 -5.13 3.23 -1.97
C MET A 126 -5.07 4.22 -0.81
N GLY A 127 -4.07 4.09 0.06
CA GLY A 127 -3.84 5.06 1.13
C GLY A 127 -3.13 6.30 0.61
N ILE A 128 -3.49 7.50 1.07
CA ILE A 128 -2.76 8.74 0.79
C ILE A 128 -2.14 9.23 2.10
N THR A 129 -0.87 9.62 2.08
CA THR A 129 -0.21 10.21 3.25
C THR A 129 -0.25 11.73 3.12
N ASP A 130 -1.21 12.35 3.82
CA ASP A 130 -1.46 13.80 3.87
C ASP A 130 -0.88 14.48 5.11
N ILE A 131 -0.32 13.70 6.04
CA ILE A 131 0.42 14.18 7.21
C ILE A 131 1.74 13.41 7.32
N ASP A 132 2.85 14.11 7.15
CA ASP A 132 4.21 13.58 7.22
C ASP A 132 5.19 14.73 7.49
N ASP A 133 6.36 14.43 8.09
CA ASP A 133 7.39 15.44 8.38
C ASP A 133 7.82 16.19 7.11
N LYS A 134 7.82 15.52 5.94
CA LYS A 134 8.13 16.15 4.64
C LYS A 134 7.10 17.19 4.21
N ILE A 135 5.82 16.96 4.52
CA ILE A 135 4.73 17.89 4.19
C ILE A 135 4.88 19.13 5.08
N ILE A 136 5.14 18.94 6.37
CA ILE A 136 5.32 20.04 7.34
C ILE A 136 6.54 20.89 6.96
N LEU A 137 7.67 20.25 6.59
CA LEU A 137 8.86 20.99 6.15
C LEU A 137 8.57 21.82 4.89
N ARG A 138 7.94 21.19 3.90
CA ARG A 138 7.63 21.86 2.62
C ARG A 138 6.64 23.01 2.79
N SER A 139 5.64 22.86 3.65
CA SER A 139 4.64 23.90 3.90
C SER A 139 5.27 25.13 4.55
N ASN A 140 6.22 24.92 5.48
CA ASN A 140 6.99 26.00 6.09
C ASN A 140 7.87 26.74 5.07
N GLU A 141 8.51 26.03 4.15
CA GLU A 141 9.29 26.65 3.06
C GLU A 141 8.41 27.47 2.10
N ALA A 142 7.25 26.93 1.75
CA ALA A 142 6.27 27.57 0.87
C ALA A 142 5.45 28.68 1.57
N LYS A 143 5.55 28.78 2.91
CA LYS A 143 4.75 29.67 3.76
C LYS A 143 3.25 29.49 3.53
N GLU A 144 2.82 28.24 3.35
CA GLU A 144 1.42 27.85 3.20
C GLU A 144 0.99 26.87 4.30
N ASP A 145 -0.32 26.75 4.52
CA ASP A 145 -0.87 25.75 5.44
C ASP A 145 -0.64 24.33 4.89
N PHE A 146 -0.26 23.41 5.78
CA PHE A 146 0.15 22.06 5.37
C PHE A 146 -1.02 21.25 4.80
N HIS A 147 -2.25 21.45 5.29
CA HIS A 147 -3.43 20.80 4.73
C HIS A 147 -3.70 21.29 3.31
N SER A 148 -3.56 22.60 3.08
CA SER A 148 -3.73 23.20 1.75
C SER A 148 -2.68 22.71 0.76
N LEU A 149 -1.42 22.58 1.19
CA LEU A 149 -0.33 21.99 0.40
C LEU A 149 -0.64 20.54 0.01
N ALA A 150 -1.02 19.73 1.00
CA ALA A 150 -1.32 18.31 0.82
C ALA A 150 -2.51 18.10 -0.15
N GLU A 151 -3.59 18.87 0.00
CA GLU A 151 -4.76 18.76 -0.86
C GLU A 151 -4.42 19.18 -2.31
N ARG A 152 -3.61 20.23 -2.50
CA ARG A 152 -3.15 20.65 -3.84
C ARG A 152 -2.44 19.52 -4.57
N TYR A 153 -1.44 18.90 -3.94
CA TYR A 153 -0.69 17.81 -4.56
C TYR A 153 -1.48 16.50 -4.67
N LYS A 154 -2.44 16.26 -3.77
CA LYS A 154 -3.38 15.13 -3.88
C LYS A 154 -4.27 15.27 -5.12
N VAL A 155 -4.86 16.46 -5.33
CA VAL A 155 -5.68 16.74 -6.52
C VAL A 155 -4.83 16.61 -7.79
N GLU A 156 -3.63 17.18 -7.79
CA GLU A 156 -2.68 17.05 -8.89
C GLU A 156 -2.36 15.58 -9.21
N PHE A 157 -2.07 14.77 -8.18
CA PHE A 157 -1.79 13.35 -8.31
C PHE A 157 -2.93 12.58 -8.98
N PHE A 158 -4.18 12.77 -8.53
CA PHE A 158 -5.33 12.09 -9.13
C PHE A 158 -5.60 12.57 -10.56
N ASN A 159 -5.42 13.86 -10.85
CA ASN A 159 -5.53 14.39 -12.21
C ASN A 159 -4.49 13.76 -13.14
N ASP A 160 -3.27 13.53 -12.66
CA ASP A 160 -2.22 12.89 -13.46
C ASP A 160 -2.51 11.41 -13.71
N LEU A 161 -3.05 10.69 -12.73
CA LEU A 161 -3.52 9.31 -12.92
C LEU A 161 -4.66 9.23 -13.95
N GLU A 162 -5.60 10.17 -13.90
CA GLU A 162 -6.69 10.25 -14.87
C GLU A 162 -6.17 10.47 -16.30
N LYS A 163 -5.21 11.39 -16.49
CA LYS A 163 -4.56 11.61 -17.80
C LYS A 163 -3.84 10.37 -18.32
N LEU A 164 -3.35 9.51 -17.41
CA LEU A 164 -2.71 8.24 -17.74
C LEU A 164 -3.72 7.08 -17.91
N ASN A 165 -5.03 7.36 -17.85
CA ASN A 165 -6.11 6.37 -17.94
C ASN A 165 -6.01 5.26 -16.86
N VAL A 166 -5.49 5.61 -15.69
CA VAL A 166 -5.48 4.74 -14.52
C VAL A 166 -6.85 4.80 -13.84
N LEU A 167 -7.43 3.64 -13.54
CA LEU A 167 -8.72 3.59 -12.85
C LEU A 167 -8.57 4.05 -11.39
N PRO A 168 -9.52 4.85 -10.86
CA PRO A 168 -9.48 5.25 -9.46
C PRO A 168 -9.66 4.06 -8.52
N PRO A 169 -9.16 4.13 -7.28
CA PRO A 169 -9.48 3.15 -6.22
C PRO A 169 -11.00 3.06 -5.99
N THR A 170 -11.47 1.88 -5.55
CA THR A 170 -12.89 1.53 -5.33
C THR A 170 -13.27 1.44 -3.87
#